data_AF-A0A9D2E3S6-F1
#
_entry.id   AF-A0A9D2E3S6-F1
#
_cell.length_a   1.000
_cell.length_b   1.000
_cell.length_c   1.000
_cell.angle_alpha   90.00
_cell.angle_beta   90.00
_cell.angle_gamma   90.00
#
_symmetry.space_group_name_H-M   'P 1'
#
loop_
_entity.id
_entity.type
_entity.pdbx_description
1 polymer ?
#
loop_
_entity_poly.entity_id
_entity_poly.type
_entity_poly.pdbx_seq_one_letter_code
_entity_poly.pdbx_strand_id
1 'polypeptide(L)'
;MRVRFRHRFAAGVQRTVCRVVLFFLFRALNALAVRDSRVAAEIAPWPGERVLGLEVPGGPALYIARRGKRLVRLKNAPAPDILIRFKSVRDAFYVFTGQMGVASAYAQHRFTVRGNVSETMGFVRCVDLAEGYLFPPFWAKSILKELPEKQLSSLRLYGAVLLGR
;
A
#
# COMPACT_ATOMS: atom_id res chain seq x y z
N MET A 1 9.30 -14.47 -32.25
CA MET A 1 10.40 -14.34 -31.27
C MET A 1 10.85 -12.88 -31.06
N ARG A 2 9.93 -11.89 -30.93
CA ARG A 2 10.29 -10.45 -30.99
C ARG A 2 9.76 -9.58 -29.83
N VAL A 3 9.13 -10.19 -28.81
CA VAL A 3 8.42 -9.46 -27.73
C VAL A 3 9.26 -9.33 -26.44
N ARG A 4 10.29 -10.14 -26.26
CA ARG A 4 10.97 -10.33 -24.96
C ARG A 4 11.89 -9.17 -24.52
N PHE A 5 12.35 -8.32 -25.43
CA PHE A 5 13.35 -7.26 -25.12
C PHE A 5 12.73 -5.92 -24.67
N ARG A 6 11.59 -5.48 -25.24
CA ARG A 6 10.89 -4.25 -24.80
C ARG A 6 10.34 -4.33 -23.37
N HIS A 7 10.11 -5.55 -22.87
CA HIS A 7 9.62 -5.78 -21.50
C HIS A 7 10.64 -5.48 -20.40
N ARG A 8 11.95 -5.63 -20.64
CA ARG A 8 12.97 -5.47 -19.59
C ARG A 8 13.21 -4.00 -19.21
N PHE A 9 13.18 -3.09 -20.19
CA PHE A 9 13.30 -1.64 -19.94
C PHE A 9 12.05 -1.07 -19.27
N ALA A 10 10.86 -1.48 -19.72
CA ALA A 10 9.60 -1.10 -19.07
C ALA A 10 9.55 -1.59 -17.61
N ALA A 11 10.03 -2.81 -17.34
CA ALA A 11 10.09 -3.34 -15.97
C ALA A 11 11.00 -2.50 -15.05
N GLY A 12 12.10 -1.94 -15.57
CA GLY A 12 12.98 -1.05 -14.80
C GLY A 12 12.27 0.22 -14.33
N VAL A 13 11.60 0.92 -15.25
CA VAL A 13 10.81 2.13 -14.93
C VAL A 13 9.67 1.80 -13.99
N GLN A 14 8.93 0.71 -14.26
CA GLN A 14 7.83 0.27 -13.41
C GLN A 14 8.30 -0.02 -11.98
N ARG A 15 9.48 -0.63 -11.79
CA ARG A 15 10.07 -0.84 -10.45
C ARG A 15 10.37 0.46 -9.73
N THR A 16 10.93 1.45 -10.42
CA THR A 16 11.23 2.77 -9.84
C THR A 16 9.94 3.46 -9.42
N VAL A 17 8.92 3.46 -10.27
CA VAL A 17 7.60 4.01 -9.93
C VAL A 17 7.00 3.28 -8.73
N CYS A 18 7.01 1.94 -8.73
CA CYS A 18 6.54 1.15 -7.60
C CYS A 18 7.27 1.52 -6.30
N ARG A 19 8.59 1.75 -6.35
CA ARG A 19 9.40 2.13 -5.19
C ARG A 19 9.01 3.51 -4.65
N VAL A 20 8.79 4.47 -5.55
CA VAL A 20 8.35 5.81 -5.19
C VAL A 20 6.96 5.76 -4.56
N VAL A 21 6.01 5.07 -5.18
CA VAL A 21 4.66 4.93 -4.62
C VAL A 21 4.69 4.23 -3.27
N LEU A 22 5.43 3.13 -3.12
CA LEU A 22 5.61 2.44 -1.84
C LEU A 22 6.18 3.34 -0.74
N PHE A 23 7.10 4.23 -1.09
CA PHE A 23 7.66 5.21 -0.16
C PHE A 23 6.60 6.22 0.31
N PHE A 24 5.80 6.76 -0.62
CA PHE A 24 4.70 7.66 -0.29
C PHE A 24 3.58 6.95 0.49
N LEU A 25 3.22 5.73 0.10
CA LEU A 25 2.23 4.90 0.77
C LEU A 25 2.62 4.65 2.23
N PHE A 26 3.87 4.24 2.48
CA PHE A 26 4.37 4.05 3.85
C PHE A 26 4.27 5.33 4.68
N ARG A 27 4.68 6.48 4.12
CA ARG A 27 4.62 7.77 4.82
C ARG A 27 3.18 8.20 5.10
N ALA A 28 2.27 8.02 4.14
CA ALA A 28 0.85 8.30 4.29
C ALA A 28 0.25 7.41 5.39
N LEU A 29 0.49 6.11 5.35
CA LEU A 29 0.03 5.17 6.38
C LEU A 29 0.55 5.53 7.77
N ASN A 30 1.84 5.86 7.90
CA ASN A 30 2.41 6.24 9.19
C ASN A 30 1.83 7.56 9.72
N ALA A 31 1.61 8.54 8.84
CA ALA A 31 0.97 9.80 9.23
C ALA A 31 -0.51 9.60 9.62
N LEU A 32 -1.24 8.79 8.86
CA LEU A 32 -2.65 8.47 9.14
C LEU A 32 -2.83 7.61 10.39
N ALA A 33 -1.91 6.69 10.68
CA ALA A 33 -1.95 5.90 11.91
C ALA A 33 -1.97 6.76 13.18
N VAL A 34 -1.38 7.95 13.13
CA VAL A 34 -1.36 8.91 14.25
C VAL A 34 -2.51 9.91 14.18
N ARG A 35 -2.95 10.30 12.97
CA ARG A 35 -3.85 11.45 12.76
C ARG A 35 -5.28 11.11 12.37
N ASP A 36 -5.56 9.89 11.93
CA ASP A 36 -6.89 9.43 11.53
C ASP A 36 -7.37 8.32 12.49
N SER A 37 -8.50 8.56 13.15
CA SER A 37 -9.06 7.64 14.14
C SER A 37 -9.56 6.32 13.53
N ARG A 38 -9.93 6.30 12.23
CA ARG A 38 -10.33 5.09 11.53
C ARG A 38 -9.13 4.21 11.23
N VAL A 39 -8.03 4.80 10.75
CA VAL A 39 -6.78 4.07 10.57
C VAL A 39 -6.25 3.57 11.91
N ALA A 40 -6.34 4.38 12.97
CA ALA A 40 -6.02 3.92 14.32
C ALA A 40 -6.91 2.77 14.79
N ALA A 41 -8.21 2.77 14.47
CA ALA A 41 -9.15 1.70 14.81
C ALA A 41 -8.89 0.40 14.03
N GLU A 42 -8.52 0.48 12.75
CA GLU A 42 -8.13 -0.69 11.94
C GLU A 42 -6.81 -1.31 12.41
N ILE A 43 -5.87 -0.46 12.87
CA ILE A 43 -4.58 -0.89 13.39
C ILE A 43 -4.71 -1.37 14.84
N ALA A 44 -5.64 -0.82 15.64
CA ALA A 44 -5.86 -1.15 17.06
C ALA A 44 -5.96 -2.65 17.41
N PRO A 45 -6.64 -3.50 16.62
CA PRO A 45 -6.70 -4.94 16.87
C PRO A 45 -5.43 -5.71 16.48
N TRP A 46 -4.44 -5.08 15.84
CA TRP A 46 -3.21 -5.80 15.46
C TRP A 46 -2.32 -6.02 16.70
N PRO A 47 -1.81 -7.22 16.96
CA PRO A 47 -0.87 -7.47 18.04
C PRO A 47 0.40 -6.61 17.89
N GLY A 48 1.00 -6.26 19.04
CA GLY A 48 2.06 -5.27 19.16
C GLY A 48 3.38 -5.58 18.45
N GLU A 49 3.52 -6.76 17.84
CA GLU A 49 4.74 -7.21 17.14
C GLU A 49 4.49 -7.67 15.70
N ARG A 50 3.26 -7.55 15.19
CA ARG A 50 2.96 -8.08 13.86
C ARG A 50 3.67 -7.33 12.74
N VAL A 51 4.13 -8.11 11.78
CA VAL A 51 4.83 -7.63 10.60
C VAL A 51 4.03 -7.92 9.33
N LEU A 52 3.74 -6.85 8.59
CA LEU A 52 3.14 -6.87 7.26
C LEU A 52 4.24 -6.74 6.22
N GLY A 53 4.31 -7.68 5.28
CA GLY A 53 5.17 -7.61 4.11
C GLY A 53 4.36 -7.33 2.85
N LEU A 54 4.80 -6.36 2.06
CA LEU A 54 4.35 -6.12 0.70
C LEU A 54 5.53 -6.32 -0.24
N GLU A 55 5.48 -7.35 -1.07
CA GLU A 55 6.57 -7.74 -1.95
C GLU A 55 6.19 -7.63 -3.42
N VAL A 56 7.04 -6.95 -4.18
CA VAL A 56 6.98 -6.93 -5.65
C VAL A 56 8.13 -7.79 -6.20
N PRO A 57 7.84 -8.82 -7.01
CA PRO A 57 8.87 -9.74 -7.50
C PRO A 57 9.89 -9.00 -8.39
N GLY A 58 11.17 -9.07 -8.02
CA GLY A 58 12.25 -8.32 -8.69
C GLY A 58 12.13 -6.80 -8.55
N GLY A 59 11.34 -6.32 -7.59
CA GLY A 59 11.07 -4.91 -7.31
C GLY A 59 11.29 -4.55 -5.84
N PRO A 60 10.72 -3.44 -5.37
CA PRO A 60 10.79 -3.05 -3.97
C PRO A 60 9.97 -4.00 -3.08
N ALA A 61 10.44 -4.18 -1.86
CA ALA A 61 9.67 -4.76 -0.76
C ALA A 61 9.48 -3.71 0.34
N LEU A 62 8.33 -3.77 1.01
CA LEU A 62 8.01 -2.94 2.15
C LEU A 62 7.54 -3.83 3.29
N TYR A 63 8.29 -3.80 4.38
CA TYR A 63 7.91 -4.46 5.62
C TYR A 63 7.51 -3.40 6.64
N ILE A 64 6.35 -3.56 7.26
CA ILE A 64 5.80 -2.63 8.24
C ILE A 64 5.50 -3.43 9.50
N ALA A 65 6.02 -2.98 10.63
CA ALA A 65 5.64 -3.48 11.93
C ALA A 65 4.80 -2.44 12.68
N ARG A 66 3.78 -2.89 13.39
CA ARG A 66 3.08 -2.03 14.35
C ARG A 66 3.96 -1.89 15.60
N ARG A 67 4.18 -0.67 16.08
CA ARG A 67 4.71 -0.39 17.42
C ARG A 67 3.82 0.63 18.12
N GLY A 68 2.91 0.13 18.97
CA GLY A 68 1.92 0.96 19.67
C GLY A 68 0.95 1.65 18.71
N LYS A 69 0.96 2.99 18.69
CA LYS A 69 0.12 3.83 17.80
C LYS A 69 0.80 4.20 16.47
N ARG A 70 2.01 3.71 16.20
CA ARG A 70 2.80 4.07 15.01
C ARG A 70 3.15 2.84 14.18
N LEU A 71 3.41 3.09 12.89
CA LEU A 71 3.89 2.10 11.95
C LEU A 71 5.39 2.32 11.71
N VAL A 72 6.19 1.28 11.89
CA VAL A 72 7.64 1.34 11.71
C VAL A 72 8.01 0.51 10.48
N ARG A 73 8.81 1.08 9.59
CA ARG A 73 9.34 0.34 8.44
C ARG A 73 10.50 -0.56 8.88
N LEU A 74 10.41 -1.84 8.55
CA LEU A 74 11.49 -2.80 8.73
C LEU A 74 12.30 -2.94 7.44
N LYS A 75 13.62 -3.17 7.58
CA LYS A 75 14.52 -3.40 6.43
C LYS A 75 14.29 -4.77 5.80
N ASN A 76 14.14 -5.80 6.63
CA ASN A 76 13.82 -7.17 6.24
C ASN A 76 12.93 -7.78 7.30
N ALA A 77 12.00 -8.64 6.86
CA ALA A 77 11.23 -9.52 7.71
C ALA A 77 11.19 -10.91 7.06
N PRO A 78 11.98 -11.88 7.55
CA PRO A 78 12.07 -13.19 6.91
C PRO A 78 10.78 -14.01 7.02
N ALA A 79 9.95 -13.74 8.03
CA ALA A 79 8.64 -14.37 8.21
C ALA A 79 7.61 -13.32 8.67
N PRO A 80 7.06 -12.51 7.75
CA PRO A 80 6.00 -11.59 8.11
C PRO A 80 4.70 -12.36 8.39
N ASP A 81 3.95 -11.96 9.41
CA ASP A 81 2.65 -12.55 9.78
C ASP A 81 1.65 -12.47 8.62
N ILE A 82 1.69 -11.35 7.90
CA ILE A 82 0.89 -11.13 6.70
C ILE A 82 1.83 -10.78 5.57
N LEU A 83 1.80 -11.58 4.50
CA LEU A 83 2.58 -11.34 3.30
C LEU A 83 1.66 -11.15 2.10
N ILE A 84 1.67 -9.94 1.53
CA ILE A 84 1.05 -9.64 0.26
C ILE A 84 2.15 -9.63 -0.80
N ARG A 85 2.13 -10.62 -1.68
CA ARG A 85 3.11 -10.76 -2.75
C ARG A 85 2.44 -10.68 -4.11
N PHE A 86 2.84 -9.70 -4.92
CA PHE A 86 2.35 -9.56 -6.28
C PHE A 86 2.91 -10.66 -7.20
N LYS A 87 2.12 -11.06 -8.20
CA LYS A 87 2.58 -12.03 -9.22
C LYS A 87 3.61 -11.42 -10.17
N SER A 88 3.47 -10.14 -10.49
CA SER A 88 4.40 -9.42 -11.37
C SER A 88 4.58 -7.96 -10.96
N VAL A 89 5.68 -7.34 -11.40
CA VAL A 89 5.89 -5.88 -11.26
C VAL A 89 4.79 -5.10 -11.96
N ARG A 90 4.26 -5.62 -13.07
CA ARG A 90 3.21 -4.96 -13.84
C ARG A 90 1.90 -4.91 -13.05
N ASP A 91 1.56 -5.99 -12.33
CA ASP A 91 0.38 -6.01 -11.47
C ASP A 91 0.50 -5.04 -10.30
N ALA A 92 1.68 -5.00 -9.66
CA ALA A 92 1.97 -4.00 -8.63
C ALA A 92 1.87 -2.58 -9.20
N PHE A 93 2.39 -2.34 -10.40
CA PHE A 93 2.32 -1.04 -11.06
C PHE A 93 0.88 -0.60 -11.32
N TYR A 94 0.00 -1.48 -11.80
CA TYR A 94 -1.41 -1.12 -12.01
C TYR A 94 -2.11 -0.71 -10.72
N VAL A 95 -1.86 -1.43 -9.62
CA VAL A 95 -2.43 -1.09 -8.32
C VAL A 95 -1.84 0.22 -7.79
N PHE A 96 -0.51 0.34 -7.77
CA PHE A 96 0.19 1.52 -7.26
C PHE A 96 -0.02 2.79 -8.08
N THR A 97 -0.28 2.67 -9.38
CA THR A 97 -0.63 3.83 -10.20
C THR A 97 -2.12 4.14 -10.19
N GLY A 98 -2.92 3.40 -9.42
CA GLY A 98 -4.35 3.65 -9.34
C GLY A 98 -5.10 3.34 -10.65
N GLN A 99 -4.53 2.50 -11.51
CA GLN A 99 -5.25 1.97 -12.68
C GLN A 99 -6.14 0.78 -12.30
N MET A 100 -5.92 0.20 -11.11
CA MET A 100 -6.68 -0.93 -10.60
C MET A 100 -6.82 -0.83 -9.08
N GLY A 101 -8.05 -0.96 -8.58
CA GLY A 101 -8.31 -1.08 -7.14
C GLY A 101 -7.72 -2.34 -6.52
N VAL A 102 -7.36 -2.28 -5.24
CA VAL A 102 -6.83 -3.42 -4.48
C VAL A 102 -7.83 -4.58 -4.46
N ALA A 103 -9.12 -4.29 -4.28
CA ALA A 103 -10.20 -5.27 -4.34
C ALA A 103 -10.29 -5.97 -5.71
N SER A 104 -10.17 -5.21 -6.81
CA SER A 104 -10.16 -5.76 -8.17
C SER A 104 -8.92 -6.60 -8.43
N ALA A 105 -7.75 -6.18 -7.95
CA ALA A 105 -6.51 -6.95 -8.06
C ALA A 105 -6.56 -8.25 -7.24
N TYR A 106 -7.26 -8.25 -6.09
CA TYR A 106 -7.52 -9.46 -5.31
C TYR A 106 -8.46 -10.41 -6.06
N ALA A 107 -9.59 -9.90 -6.58
CA ALA A 107 -10.56 -10.69 -7.35
C ALA A 107 -9.97 -11.30 -8.62
N GLN A 108 -9.03 -10.60 -9.28
CA GLN A 108 -8.30 -11.10 -10.44
C GLN A 108 -7.07 -11.96 -10.07
N HIS A 109 -6.89 -12.29 -8.79
CA HIS A 109 -5.76 -13.06 -8.28
C HIS A 109 -4.40 -12.52 -8.73
N ARG A 110 -4.23 -11.19 -8.80
CA ARG A 110 -2.98 -10.56 -9.26
C ARG A 110 -1.90 -10.47 -8.17
N PHE A 111 -2.28 -10.71 -6.93
CA PHE A 111 -1.37 -10.92 -5.81
C PHE A 111 -1.86 -12.08 -4.95
N THR A 112 -0.95 -12.59 -4.13
CA THR A 112 -1.20 -13.64 -3.14
C THR A 112 -1.10 -13.04 -1.75
N VAL A 113 -2.01 -13.43 -0.88
CA VAL A 113 -1.99 -13.08 0.54
C VAL A 113 -1.66 -14.34 1.32
N ARG A 114 -0.68 -14.27 2.21
CA ARG A 114 -0.45 -15.26 3.26
C ARG A 114 -0.66 -14.62 4.60
N GLY A 115 -1.21 -15.37 5.55
CA GLY A 115 -1.57 -14.87 6.89
C GLY A 115 -3.08 -14.82 7.11
N ASN A 116 -3.51 -14.09 8.13
CA ASN A 116 -4.92 -13.96 8.48
C ASN A 116 -5.64 -13.01 7.50
N VAL A 117 -6.68 -13.52 6.83
CA VAL A 117 -7.47 -12.76 5.85
C VAL A 117 -8.19 -11.58 6.50
N SER A 118 -8.78 -11.76 7.69
CA SER A 118 -9.51 -10.69 8.38
C SER A 118 -8.64 -9.48 8.67
N GLU A 119 -7.37 -9.72 8.99
CA GLU A 119 -6.40 -8.67 9.29
C GLU A 119 -5.85 -8.02 8.02
N THR A 120 -5.67 -8.82 6.97
CA THR A 120 -5.34 -8.31 5.63
C THR A 120 -6.41 -7.32 5.17
N MET A 121 -7.69 -7.59 5.43
CA MET A 121 -8.77 -6.66 5.09
C MET A 121 -8.70 -5.34 5.87
N GLY A 122 -8.23 -5.36 7.13
CA GLY A 122 -7.94 -4.13 7.87
C GLY A 122 -6.81 -3.33 7.23
N PHE A 123 -5.72 -4.01 6.82
CA PHE A 123 -4.62 -3.37 6.10
C PHE A 123 -5.06 -2.79 4.75
N VAL A 124 -5.85 -3.53 3.97
CA VAL A 124 -6.42 -3.05 2.70
C VAL A 124 -7.26 -1.81 2.94
N ARG A 125 -8.10 -1.77 3.98
CA ARG A 125 -8.85 -0.56 4.35
C ARG A 125 -7.95 0.62 4.71
N CYS A 126 -6.85 0.40 5.44
CA CYS A 126 -5.87 1.46 5.70
C CYS A 126 -5.21 1.97 4.42
N VAL A 127 -4.90 1.07 3.47
CA VAL A 127 -4.36 1.42 2.16
C VAL A 127 -5.40 2.20 1.36
N ASP A 128 -6.64 1.74 1.29
CA ASP A 128 -7.74 2.43 0.59
C ASP A 128 -7.95 3.85 1.15
N LEU A 129 -7.88 4.01 2.48
CA LEU A 129 -7.89 5.32 3.12
C LEU A 129 -6.68 6.15 2.68
N ALA A 130 -5.46 5.61 2.81
CA ALA A 130 -4.23 6.31 2.40
C ALA A 130 -4.25 6.72 0.93
N GLU A 131 -4.73 5.85 0.04
CA GLU A 131 -4.92 6.09 -1.38
C GLU A 131 -5.99 7.17 -1.62
N GLY A 132 -7.11 7.17 -0.89
CA GLY A 132 -8.14 8.22 -0.99
C GLY A 132 -7.65 9.62 -0.60
N TYR A 133 -6.61 9.70 0.25
CA TYR A 133 -5.94 10.96 0.56
C TYR A 133 -4.78 11.29 -0.37
N LEU A 134 -4.02 10.29 -0.80
CA LEU A 134 -2.84 10.46 -1.65
C LEU A 134 -3.23 10.68 -3.12
N PHE A 135 -4.33 10.12 -3.60
CA PHE A 135 -4.76 10.32 -4.98
C PHE A 135 -5.71 11.52 -5.13
N PRO A 136 -5.62 12.26 -6.25
CA PRO A 136 -6.63 13.24 -6.62
C PRO A 136 -8.02 12.58 -6.67
N PRO A 137 -9.11 13.31 -6.35
CA PRO A 137 -10.46 12.76 -6.29
C PRO A 137 -10.93 12.08 -7.59
N PHE A 138 -10.37 12.48 -8.74
CA PHE A 138 -10.63 11.85 -10.04
C PHE A 138 -10.11 10.41 -10.12
N TRP A 139 -8.94 10.12 -9.54
CA TRP A 139 -8.34 8.80 -9.54
C TRP A 139 -8.96 7.92 -8.46
N ALA A 140 -9.17 8.49 -7.27
CA ALA A 140 -9.79 7.79 -6.14
C ALA A 140 -11.18 7.23 -6.47
N LYS A 141 -12.00 7.94 -7.28
CA LYS A 141 -13.31 7.42 -7.74
C LYS A 141 -13.24 6.20 -8.65
N SER A 142 -12.13 6.00 -9.37
CA SER A 142 -11.96 4.87 -10.29
C SER A 142 -11.39 3.62 -9.60
N ILE A 143 -10.75 3.80 -8.44
CA ILE A 143 -9.99 2.76 -7.72
C ILE A 143 -10.78 2.27 -6.52
N LEU A 144 -11.37 3.21 -5.78
CA LEU A 144 -12.09 2.94 -4.54
C LEU A 144 -13.56 2.74 -4.84
N LYS A 145 -14.13 1.67 -4.28
CA LYS A 145 -15.55 1.35 -4.38
C LYS A 145 -16.42 2.43 -3.71
N GLU A 146 -15.89 3.04 -2.65
CA GLU A 146 -16.48 4.18 -1.95
C GLU A 146 -15.38 5.19 -1.65
N LEU A 147 -15.60 6.46 -1.97
CA LEU A 147 -14.71 7.54 -1.54
C LEU A 147 -14.86 7.68 -0.02
N PRO A 148 -13.84 7.38 0.79
CA PRO A 148 -13.96 7.57 2.22
C PRO A 148 -14.16 9.05 2.51
N GLU A 149 -15.18 9.39 3.31
CA GLU A 149 -15.40 10.77 3.76
C GLU A 149 -14.13 11.27 4.46
N LYS A 150 -13.56 12.36 3.94
CA LYS A 150 -12.25 12.85 4.35
C LYS A 150 -12.37 13.58 5.69
N GLN A 151 -11.93 12.95 6.78
CA GLN A 151 -11.84 13.61 8.09
C GLN A 151 -10.72 14.67 8.16
N LEU A 152 -9.80 14.68 7.19
CA LEU A 152 -8.70 15.63 7.09
C LEU A 152 -8.71 16.28 5.71
N SER A 153 -8.37 17.57 5.62
CA SER A 153 -8.16 18.21 4.31
C SER A 153 -6.99 17.55 3.59
N SER A 154 -7.18 17.16 2.32
CA SER A 154 -6.16 16.49 1.49
C SER A 154 -4.82 17.24 1.53
N LEU A 155 -4.85 18.58 1.58
CA LEU A 155 -3.67 19.45 1.67
C LEU A 155 -2.85 19.24 2.95
N ARG A 156 -3.48 18.95 4.09
CA ARG A 156 -2.77 18.68 5.36
C ARG A 156 -2.08 17.32 5.34
N LEU A 157 -2.65 16.32 4.66
CA LEU A 157 -1.97 15.03 4.51
C LEU A 157 -0.81 15.15 3.53
N TYR A 158 -0.99 15.82 2.40
CA TYR A 158 0.13 16.12 1.49
C TYR A 158 1.24 16.89 2.20
N GLY A 159 0.88 17.89 3.01
CA GLY A 159 1.81 18.60 3.88
C GLY A 159 2.55 17.65 4.83
N ALA A 160 1.87 16.76 5.55
CA ALA A 160 2.51 15.80 6.45
C ALA A 160 3.38 14.76 5.73
N VAL A 161 2.92 14.28 4.57
CA VAL A 161 3.63 13.32 3.71
C VAL A 161 4.86 13.95 3.07
N LEU A 162 4.86 15.25 2.77
CA LEU A 162 6.04 16.00 2.32
C LEU A 162 6.96 16.39 3.48
N LEU A 163 6.42 16.91 4.59
CA LEU A 163 7.18 17.36 5.77
C LEU A 163 7.70 16.23 6.67
N GLY A 164 7.25 14.99 6.48
CA GLY A 164 7.78 13.83 7.20
C GLY A 164 7.53 13.84 8.70
N ARG A 165 6.40 14.42 9.13
CA ARG A 165 5.97 14.50 10.55
C ARG A 165 4.62 13.87 10.77
#